data_AF-A0A2M8M1N0-F1
#
_entry.id   AF-A0A2M8M1N0-F1
#
_cell.length_a   1.000
_cell.length_b   1.000
_cell.length_c   1.000
_cell.angle_alpha   90.00
_cell.angle_beta   90.00
_cell.angle_gamma   90.00
#
_symmetry.space_group_name_H-M   'P 1'
#
loop_
_entity.id
_entity.type
_entity.pdbx_description
1 polymer ?
#
loop_
_entity_poly.entity_id
_entity_poly.type
_entity_poly.pdbx_seq_one_letter_code
_entity_poly.pdbx_strand_id
1 'polypeptide(L)'
;MLVPPAVLTLLALLTGLQPGQGGLATTAVALAATAAAGTALAVAALLAARLARPAPPARIRTALRDRERRTAFLPQRDPDAAGRPRPRAPGRPLPTAG
;
A
#
# COMPACT_ATOMS: atom_id res chain seq x y z
N MET A 1 -14.22 14.39 -13.07
CA MET A 1 -13.59 14.75 -11.77
C MET A 1 -14.70 14.86 -10.75
N LEU A 2 -15.07 13.75 -10.10
CA LEU A 2 -16.12 13.77 -9.08
C LEU A 2 -15.49 14.40 -7.83
N VAL A 3 -15.92 15.61 -7.46
CA VAL A 3 -15.47 16.22 -6.21
C VAL A 3 -16.00 15.33 -5.08
N PRO A 4 -15.13 14.76 -4.22
CA PRO A 4 -15.59 13.90 -3.14
C PRO A 4 -16.55 14.69 -2.25
N PRO A 5 -17.65 14.08 -1.76
CA PRO A 5 -18.57 14.76 -0.86
C PRO A 5 -17.87 15.29 0.40
N ALA A 6 -16.78 14.62 0.82
CA ALA A 6 -15.90 15.07 1.91
C ALA A 6 -15.21 16.42 1.64
N VAL A 7 -14.90 16.73 0.40
CA VAL A 7 -14.29 18.02 0.01
C VAL A 7 -15.34 19.13 0.07
N LEU A 8 -16.59 18.84 -0.32
CA LEU A 8 -17.70 19.79 -0.23
C LEU A 8 -18.08 20.08 1.23
N THR A 9 -18.11 19.05 2.09
CA THR A 9 -18.38 19.26 3.52
C THR A 9 -17.26 20.02 4.23
N LEU A 10 -16.00 19.73 3.91
CA LEU A 10 -14.86 20.48 4.43
C LEU A 10 -14.90 21.95 4.01
N LEU A 11 -15.22 22.23 2.75
CA LEU A 11 -15.32 23.59 2.22
C LEU A 11 -16.48 24.35 2.89
N ALA A 12 -17.64 23.72 3.06
CA ALA A 12 -18.79 24.30 3.76
C ALA A 12 -18.46 24.64 5.23
N LEU A 13 -17.73 23.75 5.91
CA LEU A 13 -17.29 23.94 7.30
C LEU A 13 -16.29 25.11 7.42
N LEU A 14 -15.35 25.22 6.47
CA LEU A 14 -14.42 26.34 6.40
C LEU A 14 -15.13 27.67 6.13
N THR A 15 -16.12 27.69 5.25
CA THR A 15 -16.89 28.92 4.96
C THR A 15 -17.82 29.34 6.09
N GLY A 16 -18.25 28.41 6.94
CA GLY A 16 -19.02 28.71 8.15
C GLY A 16 -18.16 29.26 9.30
N LEU A 17 -16.84 29.10 9.22
CA LEU A 17 -15.88 29.57 10.21
C LEU A 17 -15.55 31.07 9.99
N GLN A 18 -16.56 31.94 10.08
CA GLN A 18 -16.33 33.38 10.05
C GLN A 18 -15.63 33.78 11.36
N PRO A 19 -14.45 34.42 11.34
CA PRO A 19 -13.75 34.84 12.55
C PRO A 19 -14.38 36.13 13.09
N GLY A 20 -15.61 36.01 13.60
CA GLY A 20 -16.29 37.05 14.35
C GLY A 20 -16.30 36.67 15.83
N GLN A 21 -15.44 37.32 16.62
CA GLN A 21 -15.39 37.36 18.09
C GLN A 21 -16.13 36.20 18.80
N GLY A 22 -15.52 35.02 18.78
CA GLY A 22 -16.18 33.80 19.22
C GLY A 22 -15.91 33.42 20.69
N GLY A 23 -16.97 33.36 21.51
CA GLY A 23 -16.93 32.84 22.89
C GLY A 23 -16.91 31.30 22.99
N LEU A 24 -17.22 30.75 24.18
CA LEU A 24 -17.20 29.30 24.43
C LEU A 24 -18.07 28.47 23.46
N ALA A 25 -19.12 29.06 22.90
CA ALA A 25 -19.99 28.40 21.93
C ALA A 25 -19.29 28.13 20.58
N THR A 26 -18.50 29.08 20.08
CA THR A 26 -17.75 28.90 18.81
C THR A 26 -16.60 27.92 18.96
N THR A 27 -15.94 27.87 20.14
CA THR A 27 -14.90 26.87 20.39
C THR A 27 -15.50 25.47 20.47
N ALA A 28 -16.68 25.33 21.11
CA ALA A 28 -17.42 24.07 21.13
C ALA A 28 -17.85 23.62 19.72
N VAL A 29 -18.34 24.54 18.88
CA VAL A 29 -18.70 24.24 17.49
C VAL A 29 -17.47 23.82 16.67
N ALA A 30 -16.33 24.51 16.80
CA ALA A 30 -15.09 24.14 16.12
C ALA A 30 -14.56 22.76 16.56
N LEU A 31 -14.69 22.43 17.85
CA LEU A 31 -14.31 21.11 18.38
C LEU A 31 -15.25 20.01 17.86
N ALA A 32 -16.56 20.23 17.88
CA ALA A 32 -17.54 19.30 17.34
C ALA A 32 -17.35 19.08 15.84
N ALA A 33 -17.07 20.15 15.09
CA ALA A 33 -16.75 20.14 13.67
C ALA A 33 -15.49 19.31 13.36
N THR A 34 -14.43 19.49 14.15
CA THR A 34 -13.18 18.73 14.02
C THR A 34 -13.39 17.25 14.36
N ALA A 35 -14.14 16.95 15.42
CA ALA A 35 -14.49 15.59 15.79
C ALA A 35 -15.31 14.89 14.69
N ALA A 36 -16.31 15.58 14.13
CA ALA A 36 -17.11 15.05 13.03
C ALA A 36 -16.29 14.80 11.75
N ALA A 37 -15.37 15.70 11.40
CA ALA A 37 -14.46 15.48 10.28
C ALA A 37 -13.51 14.29 10.53
N GLY A 38 -12.99 14.18 11.76
CA GLY A 38 -12.14 13.07 12.18
C GLY A 38 -12.84 11.71 12.13
N THR A 39 -14.09 11.63 12.61
CA THR A 39 -14.87 10.38 12.55
C THR A 39 -15.22 10.00 11.12
N ALA A 40 -15.59 10.97 10.28
CA ALA A 40 -15.85 10.72 8.87
C ALA A 40 -14.61 10.17 8.14
N LEU A 41 -13.43 10.75 8.39
CA LEU A 41 -12.15 10.25 7.85
C LEU A 41 -11.84 8.84 8.35
N ALA A 42 -12.03 8.56 9.64
CA ALA A 42 -11.78 7.25 10.22
C ALA A 42 -12.70 6.18 9.62
N VAL A 43 -13.99 6.48 9.44
CA VAL A 43 -14.96 5.58 8.80
C VAL A 43 -14.58 5.34 7.34
N ALA A 44 -14.21 6.40 6.60
CA ALA A 44 -13.77 6.26 5.21
C ALA A 44 -12.50 5.39 5.09
N ALA A 45 -11.52 5.59 5.98
CA ALA A 45 -10.31 4.78 6.03
C ALA A 45 -10.62 3.31 6.37
N LEU A 46 -11.54 3.06 7.31
CA LEU A 46 -11.96 1.71 7.66
C LEU A 46 -12.66 1.02 6.49
N LEU A 47 -13.58 1.71 5.81
CA LEU A 47 -14.24 1.18 4.61
C LEU A 47 -13.23 0.89 3.51
N ALA A 48 -12.28 1.81 3.25
CA ALA A 48 -11.22 1.59 2.28
C ALA A 48 -10.37 0.36 2.65
N ALA A 49 -10.01 0.17 3.91
CA ALA A 49 -9.27 -0.99 4.39
C ALA A 49 -10.07 -2.30 4.28
N ARG A 50 -11.38 -2.26 4.52
CA ARG A 50 -12.28 -3.44 4.37
C ARG A 50 -12.48 -3.83 2.91
N LEU A 51 -12.56 -2.84 2.02
CA LEU A 51 -12.73 -3.04 0.58
C LEU A 51 -11.40 -3.37 -0.12
N ALA A 52 -10.26 -3.03 0.49
CA ALA A 52 -8.95 -3.41 0.01
C ALA A 52 -8.84 -4.94 -0.01
N ARG A 53 -8.71 -5.52 -1.20
CA ARG A 53 -8.48 -6.96 -1.33
C ARG A 53 -7.12 -7.32 -0.74
N PRO A 54 -7.04 -8.40 0.07
CA PRO A 54 -5.75 -8.94 0.49
C PRO A 54 -4.87 -9.20 -0.73
N ALA A 55 -3.65 -8.66 -0.74
CA ALA A 55 -2.70 -8.95 -1.80
C ALA A 55 -2.37 -10.46 -1.75
N PRO A 56 -2.55 -11.21 -2.86
CA PRO A 56 -2.14 -12.60 -2.90
C PRO A 56 -0.66 -12.72 -2.50
N PRO A 57 -0.25 -13.70 -1.68
CA PRO A 57 1.14 -13.84 -1.26
C PRO A 57 2.10 -14.03 -2.44
N ALA A 58 1.59 -14.52 -3.57
CA ALA A 58 2.34 -14.62 -4.83
C ALA A 58 2.61 -13.26 -5.52
N ARG A 59 1.92 -12.17 -5.14
CA ARG A 59 2.20 -10.82 -5.67
C ARG A 59 3.60 -10.34 -5.32
N ILE A 60 4.08 -10.64 -4.12
CA ILE A 60 5.44 -10.27 -3.71
C ILE A 60 6.46 -10.99 -4.60
N ARG A 61 6.26 -12.30 -4.82
CA ARG A 61 7.14 -13.11 -5.68
C ARG A 61 7.15 -12.63 -7.12
N THR A 62 5.98 -12.29 -7.68
CA THR A 62 5.88 -11.78 -9.05
C THR A 62 6.42 -10.37 -9.19
N ALA A 63 6.19 -9.49 -8.21
CA ALA A 63 6.79 -8.15 -8.19
C ALA A 63 8.31 -8.19 -8.06
N LEU A 64 8.84 -9.11 -7.24
CA LEU A 64 10.28 -9.32 -7.11
C LEU A 64 10.87 -9.85 -8.42
N ARG A 65 10.22 -10.84 -9.05
CA ARG A 65 10.64 -11.40 -10.34
C ARG A 65 10.59 -10.36 -11.46
N ASP A 66 9.58 -9.49 -11.46
CA ASP A 66 9.43 -8.41 -12.43
C ASP A 66 10.51 -7.33 -12.22
N ARG A 67 10.79 -6.95 -10.96
CA ARG A 67 11.88 -6.03 -10.61
C ARG A 67 13.25 -6.61 -10.97
N GLU A 68 13.46 -7.90 -10.73
CA GLU A 68 14.67 -8.61 -11.16
C GLU A 68 14.84 -8.47 -12.68
N ARG A 69 13.83 -8.82 -13.47
CA ARG A 69 13.87 -8.69 -14.95
C ARG A 69 14.19 -7.26 -15.40
N ARG A 70 13.57 -6.25 -14.79
CA ARG A 70 13.78 -4.83 -15.15
C ARG A 70 15.15 -4.28 -14.76
N THR A 71 15.78 -4.84 -13.73
CA THR A 71 17.07 -4.36 -13.21
C THR A 71 18.25 -5.26 -13.58
N ALA A 72 18.03 -6.28 -14.42
CA ALA A 72 19.01 -7.30 -14.79
C ALA A 72 20.07 -6.83 -15.79
N PHE A 73 20.91 -5.89 -15.36
CA PHE A 73 22.12 -5.51 -16.07
C PHE A 73 23.35 -5.61 -15.16
N LEU A 74 23.65 -6.82 -14.67
CA LEU A 74 25.00 -7.16 -14.22
C LEU A 74 25.43 -8.48 -14.88
N PRO A 75 26.62 -8.54 -15.51
CA PRO A 75 27.23 -9.80 -15.88
C PRO A 75 27.40 -10.63 -14.60
N GLN A 76 26.84 -11.85 -14.64
CA GLN A 76 26.58 -12.77 -13.53
C GLN A 76 25.41 -12.42 -12.60
N ARG A 77 24.18 -12.63 -13.10
CA ARG A 77 22.96 -12.82 -12.28
C ARG A 77 22.47 -14.27 -12.20
N ASP A 78 22.99 -15.14 -13.06
CA ASP A 78 22.63 -16.56 -13.05
C ASP A 78 23.82 -17.36 -12.51
N PRO A 79 23.70 -17.95 -11.30
CA PRO A 79 24.74 -18.82 -10.76
C PRO A 79 24.89 -20.13 -11.54
N ASP A 80 23.98 -20.45 -12.46
CA ASP A 80 24.06 -21.58 -13.41
C ASP A 80 24.45 -21.11 -14.83
N ALA A 81 24.83 -19.83 -15.01
CA ALA A 81 25.33 -19.33 -16.28
C ALA A 81 26.50 -20.18 -16.77
N ALA A 82 26.50 -20.48 -18.07
CA ALA A 82 27.57 -21.22 -18.73
C ALA A 82 28.94 -20.57 -18.40
N GLY A 83 29.80 -21.31 -17.68
CA GLY A 83 31.11 -20.83 -17.22
C GLY A 83 31.30 -20.81 -15.71
N ARG A 84 30.24 -20.90 -14.89
CA ARG A 84 30.35 -21.21 -13.45
C ARG A 84 29.30 -22.22 -12.95
N PRO A 85 29.26 -23.46 -13.48
CA PRO A 85 28.37 -24.47 -12.94
C PRO A 85 28.70 -24.72 -11.47
N ARG A 86 27.70 -24.65 -10.58
CA ARG A 86 27.90 -25.13 -9.21
C ARG A 86 28.16 -26.64 -9.23
N PRO A 87 29.07 -27.17 -8.39
CA PRO A 87 29.15 -28.61 -8.17
C PRO A 87 27.77 -29.14 -7.79
N ARG A 88 27.17 -29.98 -8.64
CA ARG A 88 25.91 -30.63 -8.30
C ARG A 88 26.19 -31.57 -7.12
N ALA A 89 25.34 -31.55 -6.10
CA ALA A 89 25.43 -32.52 -5.01
C ALA A 89 25.49 -33.93 -5.62
N PRO A 90 26.33 -34.83 -5.10
CA PRO A 90 26.47 -36.17 -5.66
C PRO A 90 25.08 -36.82 -5.74
N GLY A 91 24.66 -37.16 -6.96
CA GLY A 91 23.41 -37.84 -7.21
C GLY A 91 23.46 -39.28 -6.68
N ARG A 92 22.30 -39.81 -6.28
CA ARG A 92 22.19 -41.21 -5.83
C ARG A 92 22.71 -42.12 -6.97
N PRO A 93 23.65 -43.05 -6.71
CA PRO A 93 24.14 -43.95 -7.75
C PRO A 93 22.97 -44.76 -8.31
N LEU A 94 22.85 -44.78 -9.64
CA LEU A 94 21.86 -45.59 -10.34
C LEU A 94 22.25 -47.08 -10.15
N PRO A 95 21.30 -47.98 -9.86
CA PRO A 95 21.57 -49.41 -9.88
C PRO A 95 21.97 -49.76 -11.31
N THR A 96 23.26 -50.01 -11.53
CA THR A 96 23.70 -50.63 -12.77
C THR A 96 23.38 -52.10 -12.61
N ALA A 97 22.59 -52.65 -13.53
CA ALA A 97 22.11 -54.02 -13.47
C ALA A 97 23.28 -55.00 -13.30
N GLY A 98 23.13 -55.92 -12.35
CA GLY A 98 23.98 -57.07 -12.07
C GLY A 98 23.12 -58.15 -11.45
#